data_AF-A0A847SBN7-F1
#
_entry.id   AF-A0A847SBN7-F1
#
_cell.length_a   1.000
_cell.length_b   1.000
_cell.length_c   1.000
_cell.angle_alpha   90.00
_cell.angle_beta   90.00
_cell.angle_gamma   90.00
#
_symmetry.space_group_name_H-M   'P 1'
#
loop_
_entity.id
_entity.type
_entity.pdbx_description
1 polymer ?
#
loop_
_entity_poly.entity_id
_entity_poly.type
_entity_poly.pdbx_seq_one_letter_code
_entity_poly.pdbx_strand_id
1 'polypeptide(L)'
;MWSQSHTIVTKAATKEQMWKLFADVNNWHTWDDGIEYARLDGKFEKGNHFLLKPRNGPKVKIELFDIVPNKKFVDLTRFPLAKMYGEHTFEETPEGLKITTTMTVSGALGFLWKKIVAQDIVNGLPTDMENQIQVASKL
;
A
#
# COMPACT_ATOMS: atom_id res chain seq x y z
N MET A 1 -10.11 -10.14 14.62
CA MET A 1 -9.44 -9.74 13.37
C MET A 1 -10.37 -8.79 12.64
N TRP A 2 -9.87 -7.67 12.13
CA TRP A 2 -10.64 -6.69 11.35
C TRP A 2 -10.02 -6.56 9.96
N SER A 3 -10.84 -6.37 8.94
CA SER A 3 -10.38 -6.20 7.56
C SER A 3 -11.35 -5.29 6.80
N GLN A 4 -10.84 -4.47 5.88
CA GLN A 4 -11.64 -3.66 4.97
C GLN A 4 -10.88 -3.49 3.64
N SER A 5 -11.64 -3.51 2.54
CA SER A 5 -11.09 -3.43 1.18
C SER A 5 -11.72 -2.27 0.41
N HIS A 6 -10.95 -1.67 -0.48
CA HIS A 6 -11.43 -0.77 -1.51
C HIS A 6 -10.97 -1.28 -2.88
N THR A 7 -11.86 -1.22 -3.87
CA THR A 7 -11.61 -1.71 -5.23
C THR A 7 -11.96 -0.61 -6.22
N ILE A 8 -11.08 -0.40 -7.19
CA ILE A 8 -11.31 0.47 -8.35
C ILE A 8 -11.00 -0.30 -9.63
N VAL A 9 -11.72 0.00 -10.71
CA VAL A 9 -11.45 -0.51 -12.05
C VAL A 9 -11.06 0.65 -12.94
N THR A 10 -9.95 0.53 -13.66
CA THR A 10 -9.42 1.60 -14.51
C THR A 10 -8.87 1.08 -15.83
N LYS A 11 -8.98 1.89 -16.88
CA LYS A 11 -8.28 1.67 -18.16
C LYS A 11 -7.09 2.63 -18.34
N ALA A 12 -6.86 3.52 -17.38
CA ALA A 12 -5.86 4.57 -17.48
C ALA A 12 -4.43 4.09 -17.18
N ALA A 13 -4.27 3.02 -16.40
CA ALA A 13 -2.97 2.48 -16.02
C ALA A 13 -2.95 0.95 -16.21
N THR A 14 -1.77 0.44 -16.57
CA THR A 14 -1.49 -1.00 -16.68
C THR A 14 -0.95 -1.56 -15.37
N LYS A 15 -0.98 -2.89 -15.19
CA LYS A 15 -0.42 -3.53 -14.00
C LYS A 15 1.09 -3.32 -13.88
N GLU A 16 1.81 -3.24 -15.01
CA GLU A 16 3.25 -2.94 -15.05
C GLU A 16 3.53 -1.52 -14.58
N GLN A 17 2.71 -0.54 -14.98
CA GLN A 17 2.82 0.85 -14.54
C GLN A 17 2.53 1.00 -13.04
N MET A 18 1.46 0.37 -12.56
CA MET A 18 1.17 0.33 -11.12
C MET A 18 2.32 -0.33 -10.36
N TRP A 19 2.84 -1.45 -10.85
CA TRP A 19 3.97 -2.14 -10.23
C TRP A 19 5.21 -1.26 -10.18
N LYS A 20 5.53 -0.56 -11.26
CA LYS A 20 6.66 0.38 -11.33
C LYS A 20 6.52 1.51 -10.31
N LEU A 21 5.31 2.06 -10.16
CA LEU A 21 5.01 3.06 -9.12
C LEU A 21 5.30 2.54 -7.71
N PHE A 22 4.79 1.36 -7.37
CA PHE A 22 4.95 0.79 -6.02
C PHE A 22 6.37 0.29 -5.76
N ALA A 23 7.04 -0.29 -6.75
CA ALA A 23 8.42 -0.76 -6.60
C ALA A 23 9.42 0.39 -6.43
N ASP A 24 9.10 1.59 -6.93
CA ASP A 24 9.93 2.79 -6.79
C ASP A 24 9.69 3.53 -5.47
N VAL A 25 9.89 2.80 -4.35
CA VAL A 25 9.64 3.28 -2.99
C VAL A 25 10.38 4.58 -2.68
N ASN A 26 11.60 4.73 -3.21
CA ASN A 26 12.44 5.90 -2.92
C ASN A 26 11.86 7.20 -3.49
N ASN A 27 10.97 7.13 -4.48
CA ASN A 27 10.33 8.28 -5.10
C ASN A 27 8.88 8.49 -4.65
N TRP A 28 8.36 7.74 -3.68
CA TRP A 28 6.98 7.93 -3.20
C TRP A 28 6.68 9.35 -2.72
N HIS A 29 7.64 9.99 -2.05
CA HIS A 29 7.52 11.36 -1.56
C HIS A 29 7.36 12.44 -2.66
N THR A 30 7.59 12.10 -3.94
CA THR A 30 7.47 13.07 -5.05
C THR A 30 6.04 13.16 -5.59
N TRP A 31 5.17 12.20 -5.26
CA TRP A 31 3.82 12.11 -5.82
C TRP A 31 2.73 11.79 -4.77
N ASP A 32 3.12 11.22 -3.63
CA ASP A 32 2.23 11.02 -2.49
C ASP A 32 2.47 12.12 -1.45
N ASP A 33 1.55 13.09 -1.41
CA ASP A 33 1.61 14.20 -0.46
C ASP A 33 1.50 13.76 1.00
N GLY A 34 0.99 12.55 1.27
CA GLY A 34 0.94 11.96 2.60
C GLY A 34 2.30 11.47 3.11
N ILE A 35 3.27 11.29 2.21
CA ILE A 35 4.59 10.73 2.50
C ILE A 35 5.64 11.84 2.56
N GLU A 36 6.24 12.02 3.74
CA GLU A 36 7.38 12.94 3.90
C GLU A 36 8.66 12.30 3.37
N TYR A 37 8.83 11.00 3.63
CA TYR A 37 10.03 10.26 3.27
C TYR A 37 9.75 8.77 3.16
N ALA A 38 10.30 8.13 2.13
CA ALA A 38 10.29 6.69 1.95
C ALA A 38 11.67 6.22 1.47
N ARG A 39 12.14 5.09 2.00
CA ARG A 39 13.42 4.50 1.62
C ARG A 39 13.37 2.98 1.64
N LEU A 40 13.74 2.37 0.53
CA LEU A 40 14.02 0.95 0.39
C LEU A 40 15.49 0.78 0.00
N ASP A 41 16.23 0.05 0.82
CA ASP A 41 17.59 -0.40 0.48
C ASP A 41 17.49 -1.79 -0.18
N GLY A 42 17.80 -1.88 -1.47
CA GLY A 42 17.72 -3.12 -2.25
C GLY A 42 16.47 -3.22 -3.13
N LYS A 43 16.03 -4.45 -3.41
CA LYS A 43 14.91 -4.73 -4.32
C LYS A 43 13.57 -4.75 -3.59
N PHE A 44 12.50 -4.43 -4.32
CA PHE A 44 11.13 -4.62 -3.88
C PHE A 44 10.75 -6.10 -3.98
N GLU A 45 11.21 -6.90 -3.01
CA GLU A 45 11.05 -8.35 -2.99
C GLU A 45 10.76 -8.87 -1.59
N LYS A 46 10.20 -10.08 -1.52
CA LYS A 46 9.77 -10.72 -0.28
C LYS A 46 10.94 -10.82 0.71
N GLY A 47 10.66 -10.48 1.96
CA GLY A 47 11.63 -10.51 3.06
C GLY A 47 12.45 -9.23 3.18
N ASN A 48 12.44 -8.34 2.18
CA ASN A 48 13.03 -7.02 2.32
C ASN A 48 12.11 -6.08 3.10
N HIS A 49 12.57 -4.86 3.40
CA HIS A 49 11.80 -3.88 4.14
C HIS A 49 12.11 -2.46 3.68
N PHE A 50 11.14 -1.58 3.84
CA PHE A 50 11.33 -0.15 3.62
C PHE A 50 11.01 0.65 4.88
N LEU A 51 11.59 1.83 4.95
CA LEU A 51 11.29 2.84 5.96
C LEU A 51 10.32 3.83 5.35
N LEU A 52 9.19 4.03 6.00
CA LEU A 52 8.17 5.01 5.61
C LEU A 52 8.01 6.03 6.73
N LYS A 53 7.96 7.30 6.37
CA LYS A 53 7.68 8.41 7.28
C LYS A 53 6.51 9.19 6.67
N PRO A 54 5.28 8.98 7.17
CA PRO A 54 4.15 9.83 6.84
C PRO A 54 4.36 11.24 7.41
N ARG A 55 3.81 12.27 6.76
CA ARG A 55 3.93 13.66 7.24
C ARG A 55 3.39 13.85 8.66
N ASN A 56 2.26 13.22 8.96
CA ASN A 56 1.57 13.34 10.25
C ASN A 56 1.80 12.14 11.18
N GLY A 57 2.83 11.33 10.93
CA GLY A 57 3.05 10.07 11.65
C GLY A 57 4.51 9.81 11.99
N PRO A 58 4.81 8.86 12.89
CA PRO A 58 6.19 8.45 13.17
C PRO A 58 6.81 7.73 11.98
N LYS A 59 8.14 7.66 11.96
CA LYS A 59 8.86 6.78 11.02
C LYS A 59 8.58 5.32 11.38
N VAL A 60 8.13 4.55 10.41
CA VAL A 60 7.78 3.13 10.54
C VAL A 60 8.62 2.28 9.62
N LYS A 61 8.94 1.07 10.08
CA LYS A 61 9.61 0.03 9.29
C LYS A 61 8.55 -0.96 8.82
N ILE A 62 8.44 -1.13 7.51
CA ILE A 62 7.42 -1.96 6.87
C ILE A 62 8.11 -3.10 6.12
N GLU A 63 7.67 -4.32 6.39
CA GLU A 63 8.19 -5.55 5.80
C GLU A 63 7.44 -5.88 4.51
N LEU A 64 8.15 -6.25 3.44
CA LEU A 64 7.58 -6.81 2.23
C LEU A 64 7.31 -8.30 2.44
N PHE A 65 6.09 -8.62 2.87
CA PHE A 65 5.71 -9.94 3.37
C PHE A 65 5.47 -10.96 2.25
N ASP A 66 4.79 -10.57 1.18
CA ASP A 66 4.55 -11.41 0.01
C ASP A 66 4.55 -10.56 -1.26
N ILE A 67 5.35 -10.92 -2.26
CA ILE A 67 5.58 -10.09 -3.45
C ILE A 67 5.49 -10.99 -4.68
N VAL A 68 4.53 -10.68 -5.55
CA VAL A 68 4.36 -11.34 -6.85
C VAL A 68 4.31 -10.25 -7.93
N PRO A 69 5.38 -10.07 -8.72
CA PRO A 69 5.49 -9.02 -9.72
C PRO A 69 4.26 -8.89 -10.61
N ASN A 70 3.80 -7.65 -10.78
CA ASN A 70 2.65 -7.24 -11.59
C ASN A 70 1.31 -7.90 -11.20
N LYS A 71 1.21 -8.54 -10.03
CA LYS A 71 0.00 -9.25 -9.59
C LYS A 71 -0.43 -8.88 -8.18
N LYS A 72 0.50 -8.92 -7.23
CA LYS A 72 0.19 -8.54 -5.85
C LYS A 72 1.42 -8.19 -5.05
N PHE A 73 1.24 -7.36 -4.04
CA PHE A 73 2.18 -7.25 -2.94
C PHE A 73 1.42 -7.14 -1.61
N VAL A 74 2.04 -7.68 -0.57
CA VAL A 74 1.57 -7.60 0.81
C VAL A 74 2.67 -6.98 1.63
N ASP A 75 2.38 -5.84 2.24
CA ASP A 75 3.25 -5.24 3.23
C ASP A 75 2.74 -5.53 4.65
N LEU A 76 3.67 -5.59 5.60
CA LEU A 76 3.39 -5.90 6.99
C LEU A 76 3.98 -4.83 7.90
N THR A 77 3.08 -4.13 8.59
CA THR A 77 3.41 -3.22 9.67
C THR A 77 3.18 -3.91 11.01
N ARG A 78 4.18 -3.87 11.89
CA ARG A 78 4.13 -4.48 13.23
C ARG A 78 3.91 -3.40 14.28
N PHE A 79 2.89 -3.58 15.10
CA PHE A 79 2.53 -2.70 16.20
C PHE A 79 2.71 -3.41 17.55
N PRO A 80 2.80 -2.67 18.66
CA PRO A 80 2.66 -3.26 19.99
C PRO A 80 1.40 -4.13 20.10
N LEU A 81 1.60 -5.43 20.30
CA LEU A 81 0.55 -6.46 20.43
C LEU A 81 -0.43 -6.55 19.24
N ALA A 82 -0.04 -6.07 18.05
CA ALA A 82 -0.84 -6.18 16.83
C ALA A 82 0.00 -6.18 15.55
N LYS A 83 -0.65 -6.54 14.45
CA LYS A 83 -0.08 -6.53 13.09
C LYS A 83 -1.11 -5.96 12.14
N MET A 84 -0.64 -5.24 11.14
CA MET A 84 -1.45 -4.77 10.01
C MET A 84 -0.82 -5.23 8.72
N TYR A 85 -1.66 -5.77 7.85
CA TYR A 85 -1.31 -6.21 6.51
C TYR A 85 -1.98 -5.28 5.51
N GLY A 86 -1.18 -4.71 4.62
CA GLY A 86 -1.67 -4.02 3.42
C GLY A 86 -1.51 -4.94 2.22
N GLU A 87 -2.61 -5.48 1.71
CA GLU A 87 -2.60 -6.32 0.50
C GLU A 87 -3.08 -5.50 -0.68
N HIS A 88 -2.29 -5.46 -1.74
CA HIS A 88 -2.60 -4.79 -3.00
C HIS A 88 -2.59 -5.82 -4.12
N THR A 89 -3.68 -5.92 -4.88
CA THR A 89 -3.81 -6.85 -6.00
C THR A 89 -4.14 -6.13 -7.31
N PHE A 90 -3.64 -6.69 -8.40
CA PHE A 90 -3.80 -6.21 -9.77
C PHE A 90 -4.34 -7.35 -10.64
N GLU A 91 -5.59 -7.23 -11.07
CA GLU A 91 -6.30 -8.23 -11.85
C GLU A 91 -6.76 -7.62 -13.17
N GLU A 92 -6.40 -8.23 -14.30
CA GLU A 92 -6.95 -7.82 -15.60
C GLU A 92 -8.37 -8.35 -15.77
N THR A 93 -9.29 -7.46 -16.13
CA THR A 93 -10.68 -7.80 -16.46
C THR A 93 -11.07 -7.19 -17.81
N PRO A 94 -12.17 -7.64 -18.44
CA PRO A 94 -12.67 -7.02 -19.68
C PRO A 94 -12.98 -5.51 -19.56
N GLU A 95 -13.31 -5.06 -18.34
CA GLU A 95 -13.63 -3.67 -18.02
C GLU A 95 -12.39 -2.81 -17.74
N GLY A 96 -11.23 -3.42 -17.53
CA GLY A 96 -9.96 -2.74 -17.28
C GLY A 96 -9.09 -3.46 -16.23
N LEU A 97 -8.07 -2.77 -15.73
CA LEU A 97 -7.31 -3.21 -14.58
C LEU A 97 -8.12 -2.99 -13.31
N LYS A 98 -8.47 -4.07 -12.63
CA LYS A 98 -9.07 -4.06 -11.30
C LYS A 98 -7.95 -4.03 -10.26
N ILE A 99 -7.96 -3.01 -9.42
CA ILE A 99 -7.00 -2.79 -8.35
C ILE A 99 -7.77 -2.92 -7.04
N THR A 100 -7.33 -3.82 -6.16
CA THR A 100 -7.93 -3.97 -4.82
C THR A 100 -6.87 -3.74 -3.77
N THR A 101 -7.16 -2.85 -2.82
CA THR A 101 -6.35 -2.63 -1.64
C THR A 101 -7.14 -3.09 -0.41
N THR A 102 -6.58 -4.03 0.35
CA THR A 102 -7.18 -4.62 1.54
C THR A 102 -6.30 -4.37 2.76
N MET A 103 -6.85 -3.71 3.77
CA MET A 103 -6.18 -3.49 5.05
C MET A 103 -6.73 -4.45 6.08
N THR A 104 -5.85 -5.26 6.69
CA THR A 104 -6.22 -6.24 7.71
C THR A 104 -5.44 -6.02 8.99
N VAL A 105 -6.13 -5.87 10.12
CA VAL A 105 -5.53 -5.73 11.45
C VAL A 105 -5.85 -6.94 12.33
N SER A 106 -4.82 -7.51 12.95
CA SER A 106 -4.93 -8.65 13.87
C SER A 106 -4.07 -8.47 15.12
N GLY A 107 -4.41 -9.18 16.20
CA GLY A 107 -3.71 -9.13 17.49
C GLY A 107 -4.57 -8.63 18.65
N ALA A 108 -4.04 -8.75 19.88
CA ALA A 108 -4.76 -8.44 21.11
C ALA A 108 -5.17 -6.97 21.21
N LEU A 109 -4.33 -6.06 20.72
CA LEU A 109 -4.65 -4.62 20.64
C LEU A 109 -5.14 -4.19 19.25
N GLY A 110 -5.57 -5.11 18.40
CA GLY A 110 -5.98 -4.79 17.03
C GLY A 110 -7.10 -3.74 16.94
N PHE A 111 -8.04 -3.73 17.91
CA PHE A 111 -9.12 -2.74 17.94
C PHE A 111 -8.61 -1.30 18.20
N LEU A 112 -7.53 -1.16 18.98
CA LEU A 112 -6.92 0.13 19.29
C LEU A 112 -6.22 0.67 18.04
N TRP A 113 -5.38 -0.15 17.42
CA TRP A 113 -4.66 0.21 16.19
C TRP A 113 -5.60 0.43 15.00
N LYS A 114 -6.73 -0.27 14.95
CA LYS A 114 -7.81 0.05 14.01
C LYS A 114 -8.25 1.51 14.15
N LYS A 115 -8.59 1.93 15.38
CA LYS A 115 -9.13 3.28 15.64
C LYS A 115 -8.10 4.39 15.44
N ILE A 116 -6.83 4.14 15.75
CA ILE A 116 -5.77 5.15 15.69
C ILE A 116 -5.18 5.28 14.28
N VAL A 117 -5.07 4.18 13.53
CA VAL A 117 -4.30 4.15 12.28
C VAL A 117 -5.13 3.61 11.12
N ALA A 118 -5.63 2.38 11.24
CA ALA A 118 -6.14 1.68 10.06
C ALA A 118 -7.44 2.28 9.50
N GLN A 119 -8.27 2.88 10.36
CA GLN A 119 -9.50 3.52 9.91
C GLN A 119 -9.22 4.74 9.02
N ASP A 120 -8.24 5.56 9.38
CA ASP A 120 -7.89 6.75 8.60
C ASP A 120 -7.25 6.37 7.26
N ILE A 121 -6.36 5.36 7.25
CA ILE A 121 -5.80 4.81 6.01
C ILE A 121 -6.92 4.35 5.08
N VAL A 122 -7.86 3.55 5.59
CA VAL A 122 -8.93 3.00 4.77
C VAL A 122 -9.91 4.07 4.29
N ASN A 123 -10.15 5.12 5.08
CA ASN A 123 -10.96 6.25 4.65
C ASN A 123 -10.29 7.04 3.50
N GLY A 124 -8.95 7.07 3.44
CA GLY A 124 -8.17 7.73 2.38
C GLY A 124 -8.04 6.91 1.09
N LEU A 125 -8.21 5.59 1.15
CA LEU A 125 -8.00 4.68 0.01
C LEU A 125 -8.65 5.11 -1.31
N PRO A 126 -9.92 5.58 -1.36
CA PRO A 126 -10.51 6.00 -2.63
C PRO A 126 -9.71 7.10 -3.33
N THR A 127 -9.33 8.13 -2.58
CA THR A 127 -8.55 9.26 -3.11
C THR A 127 -7.10 8.84 -3.42
N ASP A 128 -6.48 8.06 -2.53
CA ASP A 128 -5.10 7.60 -2.73
C ASP A 128 -4.98 6.72 -3.98
N MET A 129 -5.94 5.81 -4.19
CA MET A 129 -5.95 4.91 -5.35
C MET A 129 -6.19 5.67 -6.66
N GLU A 130 -7.03 6.70 -6.66
CA GLU A 130 -7.17 7.59 -7.83
C GLU A 130 -5.86 8.32 -8.14
N ASN A 131 -5.19 8.89 -7.13
CA ASN A 131 -3.89 9.56 -7.31
C ASN A 131 -2.83 8.59 -7.84
N GLN A 132 -2.74 7.39 -7.26
CA GLN A 132 -1.83 6.33 -7.70
C GLN A 132 -2.04 5.99 -9.18
N ILE A 133 -3.29 5.83 -9.62
CA ILE A 133 -3.62 5.55 -11.03
C ILE A 133 -3.17 6.71 -11.93
N GLN A 134 -3.46 7.95 -11.53
CA GLN A 134 -3.10 9.13 -12.31
C GLN A 134 -1.58 9.26 -12.47
N VAL A 135 -0.81 9.00 -11.41
CA VAL A 135 0.65 9.03 -11.46
C VAL A 135 1.18 7.85 -12.27
N ALA A 136 0.70 6.63 -12.02
CA ALA A 136 1.13 5.42 -12.71
C ALA A 136 0.88 5.49 -14.22
N SER A 137 -0.23 6.10 -14.66
CA SER A 137 -0.56 6.23 -16.10
C SER A 137 0.51 6.96 -16.92
N LYS A 138 1.39 7.72 -16.26
CA LYS A 138 2.47 8.52 -16.87
C LYS A 138 3.84 7.82 -16.84
N LEU A 139 3.95 6.64 -16.23
CA LEU A 139 5.18 5.85 -16.10
C LEU A 139 5.41 4.88 -17.26
#